data_AF-A0A842NUU8-F1
#
_entry.id   AF-A0A842NUU8-F1
#
_cell.length_a   1.000
_cell.length_b   1.000
_cell.length_c   1.000
_cell.angle_alpha   90.00
_cell.angle_beta   90.00
_cell.angle_gamma   90.00
#
_symmetry.space_group_name_H-M   'P 1'
#
loop_
_entity.id
_entity.type
_entity.pdbx_description
1 polymer ?
#
loop_
_entity_poly.entity_id
_entity_poly.type
_entity_poly.pdbx_seq_one_letter_code
_entity_poly.pdbx_strand_id
1 'polypeptide(L)'
;MDPFVRGVIEQYIDRMLLEDEMQKARDLVAIMDFPETSQEEMALGVFLGTVYSYANEHFLKMYNRYPDDSELEEYRLIMQNRALEFKSKFQLESQIQGPMEPEEISEEEPEDITEEPQEEDKFSFDSKADKEPVTTILGIPIRE
;
A
#
# COMPACT_ATOMS: atom_id res chain seq x y z
N MET A 1 -1.21 22.50 9.06
CA MET A 1 -2.25 21.64 9.63
C MET A 1 -1.84 21.25 11.03
N ASP A 2 -2.80 21.21 11.95
CA ASP A 2 -2.54 20.74 13.29
C ASP A 2 -2.07 19.26 13.29
N PRO A 3 -1.04 18.87 14.08
CA PRO A 3 -0.51 17.51 14.06
C PRO A 3 -1.53 16.42 14.40
N PHE A 4 -2.52 16.73 15.26
CA PHE A 4 -3.57 15.75 15.59
C PHE A 4 -4.47 15.52 14.38
N VAL A 5 -4.89 16.59 13.71
CA VAL A 5 -5.68 16.51 12.48
C VAL A 5 -4.94 15.67 11.44
N ARG A 6 -3.67 15.98 11.19
CA ARG A 6 -2.80 15.23 10.28
C ARG A 6 -2.80 13.73 10.60
N GLY A 7 -2.58 13.38 11.88
CA GLY A 7 -2.58 11.98 12.31
C GLY A 7 -3.93 11.28 12.07
N VAL A 8 -5.05 11.95 12.33
CA VAL A 8 -6.40 11.39 12.08
C VAL A 8 -6.61 11.10 10.59
N ILE A 9 -6.14 11.98 9.71
CA ILE A 9 -6.25 11.79 8.26
C ILE A 9 -5.36 10.65 7.80
N GLU A 10 -4.10 10.61 8.23
CA GLU A 10 -3.17 9.54 7.86
C GLU A 10 -3.69 8.18 8.31
N GLN A 11 -4.22 8.08 9.53
CA GLN A 11 -4.84 6.86 10.05
C GLN A 11 -6.12 6.49 9.27
N TYR A 12 -6.90 7.47 8.83
CA TYR A 12 -8.07 7.21 7.98
C TYR A 12 -7.64 6.65 6.62
N ILE A 13 -6.61 7.22 6.01
CA ILE A 13 -6.02 6.70 4.76
C ILE A 13 -5.53 5.27 4.97
N ASP A 14 -4.80 4.99 6.05
CA ASP A 14 -4.32 3.63 6.38
C ASP A 14 -5.48 2.63 6.44
N ARG A 15 -6.56 3.01 7.12
CA ARG A 15 -7.78 2.20 7.21
C ARG A 15 -8.41 1.99 5.83
N MET A 16 -8.51 3.04 5.02
CA MET A 16 -9.11 2.97 3.70
C MET A 16 -8.29 2.11 2.72
N LEU A 17 -6.98 2.00 2.92
CA LEU A 17 -6.08 1.14 2.14
C LEU A 17 -6.09 -0.33 2.57
N LEU A 18 -6.82 -0.67 3.65
CA LEU A 18 -7.12 -2.05 3.97
C LEU A 18 -8.03 -2.64 2.88
N GLU A 19 -7.78 -3.92 2.57
CA GLU A 19 -8.41 -4.61 1.45
C GLU A 19 -9.95 -4.54 1.51
N ASP A 20 -10.55 -4.66 2.69
CA ASP A 20 -12.01 -4.58 2.86
C ASP A 20 -12.61 -3.22 2.47
N GLU A 21 -11.93 -2.10 2.75
CA GLU A 21 -12.44 -0.76 2.39
C GLU A 21 -12.12 -0.45 0.92
N MET A 22 -10.96 -0.88 0.43
CA MET A 22 -10.59 -0.82 -0.99
C MET A 22 -11.56 -1.60 -1.87
N GLN A 23 -11.96 -2.80 -1.44
CA GLN A 23 -12.89 -3.64 -2.17
C GLN A 23 -14.25 -2.94 -2.32
N LYS A 24 -14.74 -2.24 -1.29
CA LYS A 24 -15.98 -1.45 -1.39
C LYS A 24 -15.89 -0.35 -2.44
N ALA A 25 -14.75 0.32 -2.54
CA ALA A 25 -14.55 1.34 -3.58
C ALA A 25 -14.59 0.71 -4.98
N ARG A 26 -13.98 -0.46 -5.17
CA ARG A 26 -14.03 -1.21 -6.43
C ARG A 26 -15.43 -1.71 -6.75
N ASP A 27 -16.14 -2.26 -5.77
CA ASP A 27 -17.52 -2.74 -5.92
C ASP A 27 -18.46 -1.60 -6.34
N LEU A 28 -18.29 -0.42 -5.75
CA LEU A 28 -19.06 0.76 -6.13
C LEU A 28 -18.83 1.14 -7.60
N VAL A 29 -17.57 1.11 -8.05
CA VAL A 29 -17.22 1.43 -9.44
C VAL A 29 -17.72 0.37 -10.41
N ALA A 30 -17.66 -0.91 -10.04
CA ALA A 30 -18.16 -2.01 -10.86
C ALA A 30 -19.66 -1.90 -11.16
N ILE A 31 -20.46 -1.35 -10.24
CA ILE A 31 -21.91 -1.13 -10.45
C ILE A 31 -22.18 -0.04 -11.48
N MET A 32 -21.23 0.87 -11.72
CA MET A 32 -21.41 1.98 -12.66
C MET A 32 -21.17 1.60 -14.13
N ASP A 33 -20.81 0.35 -14.42
CA ASP A 33 -20.66 -0.21 -15.78
C ASP A 33 -19.64 0.55 -16.67
N PHE A 34 -18.50 0.93 -16.08
CA PHE A 34 -17.38 1.53 -16.82
C PHE A 34 -16.46 0.46 -17.46
N PRO A 35 -15.77 0.76 -18.56
CA PRO A 35 -14.71 -0.10 -19.11
C PRO A 35 -13.62 -0.38 -18.07
N GLU A 36 -13.08 -1.61 -18.01
CA GLU A 36 -12.12 -2.05 -16.98
C GLU A 36 -10.91 -1.10 -16.82
N THR A 37 -10.34 -0.60 -17.92
CA THR A 37 -9.22 0.35 -17.90
C THR A 37 -9.56 1.69 -17.22
N SER A 38 -10.84 2.04 -17.15
CA SER A 38 -11.36 3.21 -16.44
C SER A 38 -11.75 2.91 -14.99
N GLN A 39 -11.88 1.63 -14.61
CA GLN A 39 -12.39 1.28 -13.29
C GLN A 39 -11.37 1.53 -12.18
N GLU A 40 -10.09 1.22 -12.41
CA GLU A 40 -9.03 1.45 -11.40
C GLU A 40 -8.79 2.94 -11.16
N GLU A 41 -8.69 3.72 -12.23
CA GLU A 41 -8.54 5.18 -12.15
C GLU A 41 -9.75 5.81 -11.45
N MET A 42 -10.96 5.31 -11.75
CA MET A 42 -12.17 5.77 -11.09
C MET A 42 -12.23 5.35 -9.63
N ALA A 43 -11.79 4.14 -9.28
CA ALA A 43 -11.73 3.67 -7.89
C ALA A 43 -10.73 4.50 -7.09
N LEU A 44 -9.58 4.85 -7.68
CA LEU A 44 -8.63 5.80 -7.09
C LEU A 44 -9.28 7.18 -6.92
N GLY A 45 -10.00 7.67 -7.91
CA GLY A 45 -10.74 8.94 -7.83
C GLY A 45 -11.76 8.95 -6.68
N VAL A 46 -12.54 7.89 -6.55
CA VAL A 46 -13.50 7.69 -5.45
C VAL A 46 -12.78 7.67 -4.10
N PHE A 47 -11.66 6.96 -4.01
CA PHE A 47 -10.84 6.91 -2.79
C PHE A 47 -10.33 8.31 -2.40
N LEU A 48 -9.69 9.03 -3.33
CA LEU A 48 -9.16 10.37 -3.07
C LEU A 48 -10.28 11.35 -2.67
N GLY A 49 -11.43 11.29 -3.35
CA GLY A 49 -12.60 12.08 -3.01
C GLY A 49 -13.17 11.76 -1.63
N THR A 50 -13.17 10.48 -1.24
CA THR A 50 -13.63 10.04 0.08
C THR A 50 -12.73 10.57 1.19
N VAL A 51 -11.41 10.47 1.02
CA VAL A 51 -10.43 11.02 1.98
C VAL A 51 -10.58 12.54 2.09
N TYR A 52 -10.76 13.25 0.97
CA TYR A 52 -10.97 14.70 0.98
C TYR A 52 -12.30 15.10 1.66
N SER A 53 -13.37 14.33 1.45
CA SER A 53 -14.64 14.56 2.14
C SER A 53 -14.51 14.33 3.65
N TYR A 54 -13.84 13.25 4.05
CA TYR A 54 -13.59 12.95 5.46
C TYR A 54 -12.79 14.07 6.15
N ALA A 55 -11.74 14.54 5.49
CA ALA A 55 -10.96 15.69 5.88
C ALA A 55 -11.81 16.94 6.16
N ASN A 56 -12.65 17.34 5.20
CA ASN A 56 -13.54 18.49 5.33
C ASN A 56 -14.54 18.31 6.49
N GLU A 57 -15.15 17.13 6.60
CA GLU A 57 -16.06 16.84 7.71
C GLU A 57 -15.36 16.91 9.07
N HIS A 58 -14.12 16.44 9.15
CA HIS A 58 -13.37 16.45 10.40
C HIS A 58 -13.04 17.88 10.83
N PHE A 59 -12.65 18.73 9.89
CA PHE A 59 -12.46 20.17 10.11
C PHE A 59 -13.74 20.87 10.56
N LEU A 60 -14.88 20.56 9.92
CA LEU A 60 -16.18 21.09 10.34
C LEU A 60 -16.54 20.65 11.77
N LYS A 61 -16.32 19.38 12.12
CA LYS A 61 -16.65 18.85 13.44
C LYS A 61 -15.78 19.44 14.56
N MET A 62 -14.49 19.67 14.31
CA MET A 62 -13.57 20.15 15.34
C MET A 62 -13.46 21.67 15.43
N TYR A 63 -13.49 22.35 14.28
CA TYR A 63 -13.21 23.78 14.21
C TYR A 63 -14.39 24.60 13.68
N ASN A 64 -15.49 23.96 13.27
CA ASN A 64 -16.67 24.61 12.68
C ASN A 64 -16.31 25.50 11.46
N ARG A 65 -15.33 25.06 10.67
CA ARG A 65 -14.89 25.70 9.44
C ARG A 65 -14.36 24.68 8.45
N TYR A 66 -14.22 25.08 7.20
CA TYR A 66 -13.46 24.34 6.20
C TYR A 66 -11.94 24.57 6.38
N PRO A 67 -11.09 23.64 5.90
CA PRO A 67 -9.65 23.85 5.89
C PRO A 67 -9.27 25.06 5.03
N ASP A 68 -8.23 25.78 5.44
CA ASP A 68 -7.65 26.86 4.64
C ASP A 68 -6.64 26.34 3.60
N ASP A 69 -6.14 27.23 2.74
CA ASP A 69 -5.22 26.85 1.66
C ASP A 69 -3.93 26.18 2.16
N SER A 70 -3.43 26.56 3.34
CA SER A 70 -2.22 25.96 3.91
C SER A 70 -2.46 24.53 4.39
N GLU A 71 -3.65 24.28 4.97
CA GLU A 71 -4.08 22.95 5.39
C GLU A 71 -4.39 22.06 4.19
N LEU A 72 -4.97 22.62 3.13
CA LEU A 72 -5.18 21.93 1.84
C LEU A 72 -3.86 21.53 1.17
N GLU A 73 -2.83 22.38 1.23
CA GLU A 73 -1.52 22.04 0.69
C GLU A 73 -0.86 20.89 1.48
N GLU A 74 -1.06 20.85 2.80
CA GLU A 74 -0.60 19.73 3.61
C GLU A 74 -1.36 18.43 3.32
N TYR A 75 -2.68 18.49 3.05
CA TYR A 75 -3.42 17.34 2.52
C TYR A 75 -2.82 16.83 1.21
N ARG A 76 -2.53 17.74 0.28
CA ARG A 76 -1.91 17.39 -1.00
C ARG A 76 -0.56 16.71 -0.79
N LEU A 77 0.25 17.21 0.14
CA LEU A 77 1.56 16.66 0.46
C LEU A 77 1.45 15.23 1.02
N ILE A 78 0.51 14.98 1.93
CA ILE A 78 0.24 13.62 2.46
C ILE A 78 -0.09 12.67 1.31
N MET A 79 -1.00 13.06 0.42
CA MET A 79 -1.41 12.24 -0.72
C MET A 79 -0.25 11.98 -1.70
N GLN A 80 0.56 13.00 -1.98
CA GLN A 80 1.72 12.88 -2.87
C GLN A 80 2.78 11.94 -2.31
N ASN A 81 3.09 12.06 -1.01
CA ASN A 81 4.06 11.18 -0.35
C ASN A 81 3.62 9.71 -0.34
N ARG A 82 2.32 9.46 -0.38
CA ARG A 82 1.71 8.13 -0.39
C ARG A 82 1.31 7.64 -1.79
N ALA A 83 1.63 8.39 -2.84
CA ALA A 83 1.17 8.07 -4.19
C ALA A 83 1.61 6.68 -4.68
N LEU A 84 2.80 6.22 -4.32
CA LEU A 84 3.29 4.89 -4.68
C LEU A 84 2.49 3.77 -4.00
N GLU A 85 2.10 3.98 -2.74
CA GLU A 85 1.26 3.05 -1.98
C GLU A 85 -0.14 2.94 -2.62
N PHE A 86 -0.71 4.07 -3.06
CA PHE A 86 -1.97 4.06 -3.78
C PHE A 86 -1.84 3.28 -5.09
N LYS A 87 -0.80 3.57 -5.89
CA LYS A 87 -0.60 2.89 -7.17
C LYS A 87 -0.48 1.37 -7.03
N SER A 88 0.28 0.89 -6.06
CA SER A 88 0.44 -0.55 -5.83
C SER A 88 -0.88 -1.21 -5.38
N LYS A 89 -1.66 -0.53 -4.54
CA LYS A 89 -2.96 -1.02 -4.06
C LYS A 89 -4.05 -1.01 -5.14
N PHE A 90 -3.99 -0.08 -6.08
CA PHE A 90 -4.91 -0.01 -7.20
C PHE A 90 -4.39 -0.72 -8.46
N GLN A 91 -3.23 -1.40 -8.40
CA GLN A 91 -2.60 -2.11 -9.53
C GLN A 91 -2.36 -1.22 -10.76
N LEU A 92 -2.19 0.08 -10.54
CA LEU A 92 -1.98 1.10 -11.59
C LEU A 92 -0.57 1.04 -12.21
N GLU A 93 0.08 -0.12 -12.20
CA GLU A 93 1.38 -0.35 -12.84
C GLU A 93 1.22 -0.36 -14.37
N SER A 94 1.31 0.84 -14.93
CA SER A 94 1.79 1.17 -16.28
C SER A 94 1.62 0.12 -17.38
N GLN A 95 0.53 0.25 -18.14
CA GLN A 95 0.56 0.17 -19.62
C GLN A 95 1.40 1.30 -20.24
N ILE A 96 2.52 1.69 -19.63
CA ILE A 96 3.49 2.58 -20.25
C ILE A 96 4.44 1.65 -20.98
N GLN A 97 4.19 1.50 -22.29
CA GLN A 97 5.19 1.02 -23.24
C GLN A 97 6.50 1.79 -22.99
N GLY A 98 7.46 1.14 -22.32
CA GLY A 98 8.86 1.35 -22.67
C GLY A 98 9.05 0.82 -24.08
N PRO A 99 9.80 1.51 -24.96
CA PRO A 99 10.03 1.02 -26.30
C PRO A 99 10.65 -0.37 -26.21
N MET A 100 10.06 -1.30 -26.94
CA MET A 100 10.65 -2.61 -27.23
C MET A 100 12.01 -2.35 -27.88
N GLU A 101 13.09 -2.44 -27.10
CA GLU A 101 14.43 -2.48 -27.68
C GLU A 101 14.51 -3.78 -28.51
N PRO A 102 14.91 -3.69 -29.78
CA PRO A 102 14.95 -4.86 -30.65
C PRO A 102 15.98 -5.85 -30.12
N GLU A 103 15.60 -7.12 -30.10
CA GLU A 103 16.51 -8.25 -29.93
C GLU A 103 17.65 -8.12 -30.95
N GLU A 104 18.83 -7.70 -30.51
CA GLU A 104 20.06 -7.95 -31.26
C GLU A 104 20.49 -9.38 -31.00
N ILE A 105 20.12 -10.23 -31.95
CA ILE A 105 20.71 -11.54 -32.18
C ILE A 105 22.20 -11.29 -32.48
N SER A 106 23.10 -11.70 -31.59
CA SER A 106 24.49 -11.95 -31.96
C SER A 106 24.80 -13.43 -31.75
N GLU A 107 24.86 -14.16 -32.85
CA GLU A 107 25.52 -15.46 -32.97
C GLU A 107 27.02 -15.28 -32.68
N GLU A 108 27.59 -16.02 -31.72
CA GLU A 108 28.89 -16.68 -31.88
C GLU A 108 29.19 -17.64 -30.70
N GLU A 109 29.05 -18.94 -31.04
CA GLU A 109 29.76 -20.16 -30.67
C GLU A 109 30.31 -20.51 -29.25
N PRO A 110 30.40 -21.82 -28.94
CA PRO A 110 30.54 -22.36 -27.58
C PRO A 110 32.00 -22.67 -27.22
N GLU A 111 32.39 -22.41 -25.98
CA GLU A 111 33.59 -23.03 -25.40
C GLU A 111 33.22 -24.01 -24.29
N ASP A 112 33.52 -25.26 -24.62
CA ASP A 112 33.43 -26.50 -23.86
C ASP A 112 34.58 -26.59 -22.86
N ILE A 113 34.32 -26.62 -21.55
CA ILE A 113 35.21 -27.25 -20.57
C ILE A 113 34.40 -27.87 -19.42
N THR A 114 34.26 -29.20 -19.50
CA THR A 114 34.09 -30.22 -18.46
C THR A 114 34.45 -29.87 -17.02
N GLU A 115 33.55 -30.16 -16.06
CA GLU A 115 33.69 -31.16 -14.96
C GLU A 115 32.49 -31.07 -13.99
N GLU A 116 31.64 -32.11 -13.97
CA GLU A 116 30.73 -32.46 -12.85
C GLU A 116 31.49 -33.39 -11.87
N PRO A 117 30.96 -33.76 -10.68
CA PRO A 117 29.86 -33.22 -9.86
C PRO A 117 30.22 -33.11 -8.36
N GLN A 118 29.44 -32.43 -7.51
CA GLN A 118 29.19 -32.88 -6.11
C GLN A 118 28.09 -32.10 -5.35
N GLU A 119 27.07 -32.88 -4.95
CA GLU A 119 26.27 -32.92 -3.70
C GLU A 119 25.88 -31.62 -2.98
N GLU A 120 24.57 -31.32 -2.96
CA GLU A 120 23.64 -31.49 -1.84
C GLU A 120 23.96 -30.63 -0.59
N ASP A 121 23.13 -29.61 -0.33
CA ASP A 121 22.80 -29.24 1.05
C ASP A 121 21.32 -28.82 1.14
N LYS A 122 20.49 -29.82 1.46
CA LYS A 122 19.09 -29.65 1.86
C LYS A 122 19.07 -29.03 3.26
N PHE A 123 18.67 -27.77 3.38
CA PHE A 123 18.34 -27.17 4.68
C PHE A 123 17.18 -27.95 5.32
N SER A 124 17.49 -28.72 6.36
CA SER A 124 16.52 -29.41 7.22
C SER A 124 16.35 -28.61 8.52
N PHE A 125 15.10 -28.26 8.84
CA PHE A 125 14.78 -27.55 10.08
C PHE A 125 14.51 -28.59 11.17
N ASP A 126 15.48 -28.78 12.07
CA ASP A 126 15.38 -29.72 13.20
C ASP A 126 14.55 -29.08 14.32
N SER A 127 13.32 -29.58 14.48
CA SER A 127 12.40 -29.20 15.55
C SER A 127 12.80 -29.88 16.86
N LYS A 128 13.52 -29.14 17.72
CA LYS A 128 13.63 -29.48 19.15
C LYS A 128 13.03 -28.38 20.01
N ALA A 129 11.83 -28.67 20.49
CA ALA A 129 11.21 -28.01 21.62
C ALA A 129 11.94 -28.38 22.92
N ASP A 130 12.15 -27.37 23.76
CA ASP A 130 12.22 -27.39 25.22
C ASP A 130 12.42 -25.91 25.63
N LYS A 131 11.93 -25.32 26.71
CA LYS A 131 10.93 -25.57 27.74
C LYS A 131 10.84 -24.22 28.50
N GLU A 132 9.65 -23.86 28.98
CA GLU A 132 9.34 -22.86 30.03
C GLU A 132 9.10 -21.37 29.66
N PRO A 133 8.18 -20.69 30.39
CA PRO A 133 7.55 -19.44 29.95
C PRO A 133 8.26 -18.20 30.50
N VAL A 134 8.61 -17.23 29.65
CA VAL A 134 9.04 -15.92 30.11
C VAL A 134 7.82 -15.03 30.31
N THR A 135 7.29 -15.09 31.52
CA THR A 135 6.46 -14.05 32.12
C THR A 135 7.22 -12.72 32.21
N THR A 136 6.48 -11.62 32.03
CA THR A 136 6.76 -10.27 32.56
C THR A 136 7.52 -9.29 31.65
N ILE A 137 6.84 -8.74 30.64
CA ILE A 137 6.97 -7.31 30.33
C ILE A 137 5.57 -6.80 29.98
N LEU A 138 4.86 -6.31 30.99
CA LEU A 138 3.85 -5.24 30.90
C LEU A 138 3.31 -5.02 32.32
N GLY A 139 3.63 -3.87 32.89
CA GLY A 139 3.32 -3.49 34.26
C GLY A 139 1.81 -3.41 34.52
N ILE A 140 1.22 -4.53 34.91
CA ILE A 140 -0.13 -4.62 35.47
C ILE A 140 0.03 -5.12 36.92
N PRO A 141 -0.43 -4.37 37.93
CA PRO A 141 -0.35 -4.82 39.32
C PRO A 141 -1.33 -5.97 39.56
N ILE A 142 -0.87 -7.03 40.25
CA ILE A 142 -1.70 -8.13 40.72
C ILE A 142 -2.32 -7.72 42.07
N ARG A 143 -3.65 -7.73 42.16
CA ARG A 143 -4.45 -7.89 43.40
C ARG A 143 -4.66 -9.40 43.59
N GLU A 144 -4.66 -10.06 44.75
CA GLU A 144 -4.71 -9.74 46.19
C GLU A 144 -3.63 -10.54 46.94
#